data_AF-A0A4V1VLI1-F1
#
_entry.id   AF-A0A4V1VLI1-F1
#
_cell.length_a   1.000
_cell.length_b   1.000
_cell.length_c   1.000
_cell.angle_alpha   90.00
_cell.angle_beta   90.00
_cell.angle_gamma   90.00
#
_symmetry.space_group_name_H-M   'P 1'
#
loop_
_entity.id
_entity.type
_entity.pdbx_description
1 polymer ?
#
loop_
_entity_poly.entity_id
_entity_poly.type
_entity_poly.pdbx_seq_one_letter_code
_entity_poly.pdbx_strand_id
1 'polypeptide(L)' 'AGIRFEVDDSDERMQKKIRTAQTQKVPFMLIVGDNDVEADAVSFRYRNGEQENGVPVDDAVRRILEAVASREQV' A
#
# COMPACT_ATOMS: atom_id res chain seq x y z
N ALA A 1 10.31 -5.78 -14.15
CA ALA A 1 9.01 -6.00 -13.50
C ALA A 1 9.02 -7.39 -12.86
N GLY A 2 8.75 -7.48 -11.55
CA GLY A 2 8.89 -8.69 -10.72
C GLY A 2 8.35 -8.49 -9.30
N ILE A 3 7.36 -7.60 -9.15
CA ILE A 3 6.71 -7.31 -7.88
C ILE A 3 5.49 -8.23 -7.75
N ARG A 4 5.30 -8.82 -6.57
CA ARG A 4 4.10 -9.56 -6.23
C ARG A 4 3.13 -8.60 -5.56
N PHE A 5 1.92 -8.49 -6.11
CA PHE A 5 0.86 -7.68 -5.56
C PHE A 5 -0.47 -8.43 -5.66
N GLU A 6 -1.41 -8.05 -4.81
CA GLU A 6 -2.78 -8.54 -4.77
C GLU A 6 -3.69 -7.34 -4.51
N VAL A 7 -4.87 -7.33 -5.13
CA VAL A 7 -5.88 -6.30 -4.92
C VAL A 7 -7.05 -6.97 -4.20
N ASP A 8 -7.39 -6.47 -3.01
CA ASP A 8 -8.60 -6.86 -2.29
C ASP A 8 -9.78 -5.97 -2.72
N ASP A 9 -10.53 -6.44 -3.72
CA ASP A 9 -11.72 -5.79 -4.28
C ASP A 9 -13.04 -6.23 -3.60
N SER A 10 -12.97 -6.98 -2.49
CA SER A 10 -14.17 -7.49 -1.80
C SER A 10 -15.09 -6.39 -1.26
N ASP A 11 -16.37 -6.66 -1.03
CA ASP A 11 -17.31 -5.68 -0.43
C ASP A 11 -17.19 -5.62 1.12
N GLU A 12 -16.02 -5.98 1.65
CA GLU A 12 -15.76 -5.97 3.07
C GLU A 12 -15.38 -4.57 3.56
N ARG A 13 -15.72 -4.27 4.83
CA ARG A 13 -15.36 -2.99 5.45
C ARG A 13 -13.84 -2.77 5.37
N MET A 14 -13.40 -1.56 5.00
CA MET A 14 -11.99 -1.20 4.87
C MET A 14 -11.13 -1.63 6.07
N GLN A 15 -11.62 -1.46 7.29
CA GLN A 15 -10.90 -1.90 8.50
C GLN A 15 -10.64 -3.41 8.54
N LYS A 16 -11.54 -4.24 7.99
CA LYS A 16 -11.36 -5.69 7.89
C LYS A 16 -10.32 -6.03 6.82
N LYS A 17 -10.34 -5.36 5.67
CA LYS A 17 -9.31 -5.52 4.62
C LYS A 17 -7.92 -5.21 5.16
N ILE A 18 -7.77 -4.05 5.82
CA ILE A 18 -6.51 -3.63 6.46
C ILE A 18 -6.03 -4.67 7.47
N ARG A 19 -6.92 -5.15 8.36
CA ARG A 19 -6.54 -6.20 9.33
C ARG A 19 -6.09 -7.49 8.64
N THR A 20 -6.81 -7.91 7.60
CA THR A 20 -6.49 -9.14 6.84
C THR A 20 -5.10 -9.05 6.22
N ALA A 21 -4.81 -7.96 5.52
CA ALA A 21 -3.51 -7.74 4.92
C ALA A 21 -2.39 -7.58 5.97
N GLN A 22 -2.66 -6.95 7.12
CA GLN A 22 -1.72 -6.92 8.26
C GLN A 22 -1.42 -8.32 8.81
N THR A 23 -2.42 -9.19 8.92
CA THR A 23 -2.23 -10.59 9.34
C THR A 23 -1.36 -11.38 8.36
N GLN A 24 -1.46 -11.07 7.06
CA GLN A 24 -0.60 -11.64 6.02
C GLN A 24 0.85 -11.11 6.07
N LYS A 25 1.13 -10.11 6.92
CA LYS A 25 2.46 -9.50 7.09
C LYS A 25 3.02 -8.93 5.79
N VAL A 26 2.16 -8.35 4.96
CA VAL A 26 2.58 -7.66 3.73
C VAL A 26 3.51 -6.47 4.10
N PRO A 27 4.66 -6.29 3.42
CA PRO A 27 5.60 -5.20 3.75
C PRO A 27 5.00 -3.81 3.50
N PHE A 28 4.30 -3.66 2.38
CA PHE A 28 3.60 -2.44 2.00
C PHE A 28 2.13 -2.77 1.76
N MET A 29 1.25 -1.95 2.30
CA MET A 29 -0.16 -1.94 1.97
C MET A 29 -0.50 -0.59 1.35
N LEU A 30 -1.08 -0.60 0.16
CA LEU A 30 -1.64 0.58 -0.47
C LEU A 30 -3.13 0.61 -0.19
N ILE A 31 -3.60 1.72 0.37
CA ILE A 31 -5.00 2.00 0.62
C ILE A 31 -5.41 3.09 -0.37
N VAL A 32 -6.50 2.83 -1.08
CA VAL A 32 -7.06 3.75 -2.07
C VAL A 32 -8.51 3.98 -1.68
N GLY A 33 -8.80 5.14 -1.10
CA GLY A 33 -10.16 5.62 -0.86
C GLY A 33 -10.56 6.70 -1.86
N ASP A 34 -11.81 7.16 -1.76
CA ASP A 34 -12.37 8.18 -2.67
C ASP A 34 -11.50 9.45 -2.73
N ASN A 35 -11.04 9.94 -1.58
CA ASN A 35 -10.16 11.11 -1.49
C ASN A 35 -8.80 10.89 -2.17
N ASP A 36 -8.26 9.66 -2.10
CA ASP A 36 -6.98 9.34 -2.74
C ASP A 36 -7.14 9.31 -4.26
N VAL A 37 -8.25 8.77 -4.75
CA VAL A 37 -8.59 8.74 -6.19
C VAL A 37 -8.77 10.15 -6.74
N GLU A 38 -9.48 11.03 -6.02
CA GLU A 38 -9.67 12.42 -6.44
C GLU A 38 -8.35 13.21 -6.51
N ALA A 39 -7.37 12.82 -5.70
CA ALA A 39 -6.06 13.47 -5.61
C ALA A 39 -4.96 12.82 -6.47
N ASP A 40 -5.29 11.79 -7.26
CA ASP A 40 -4.30 10.94 -7.98
C ASP A 40 -3.17 10.45 -7.07
N ALA A 41 -3.57 9.96 -5.89
CA ALA A 41 -2.68 9.57 -4.82
C ALA A 41 -3.06 8.20 -4.22
N VAL A 42 -2.22 7.73 -3.32
CA VAL A 42 -2.43 6.51 -2.52
C VAL A 42 -1.96 6.74 -1.09
N SER A 43 -2.50 5.96 -0.18
CA SER A 43 -2.07 5.95 1.23
C SER A 43 -1.27 4.68 1.54
N PHE A 44 -0.01 4.83 1.94
CA PHE A 44 0.83 3.74 2.41
C PHE A 44 0.52 3.40 3.85
N ARG A 45 0.42 2.10 4.13
CA ARG A 45 0.47 1.57 5.49
C ARG A 45 1.57 0.53 5.58
N TYR A 46 2.53 0.77 6.45
CA TYR A 46 3.69 -0.08 6.64
C TYR A 46 3.43 -1.13 7.72
N ARG A 47 4.22 -2.21 7.69
CA ARG A 47 4.08 -3.31 8.65
C ARG A 47 4.39 -2.89 10.10
N ASN A 48 5.26 -1.90 10.28
CA ASN A 48 5.60 -1.31 11.58
C ASN A 48 4.43 -0.49 12.20
N GLY A 49 3.35 -0.25 11.46
CA GLY A 49 2.18 0.52 11.90
C GLY A 49 2.19 1.99 11.46
N GLU A 50 3.27 2.45 10.83
CA GLU A 50 3.35 3.78 10.23
C GLU A 50 2.40 3.89 9.03
N GLN A 51 1.90 5.10 8.81
CA GLN A 51 0.99 5.40 7.71
C GLN A 51 1.33 6.77 7.12
N GLU A 52 1.37 6.83 5.78
CA GLU A 52 1.63 8.03 5.00
C GLU A 52 0.53 8.17 3.95
N ASN A 53 -0.24 9.25 4.00
CA ASN A 53 -1.41 9.45 3.15
C ASN A 53 -1.12 10.44 2.03
N GLY A 54 -1.85 10.32 0.92
CA GLY A 54 -1.77 11.29 -0.18
C GLY A 54 -0.43 11.27 -0.91
N VAL A 55 0.23 10.11 -1.01
CA VAL A 55 1.44 9.95 -1.81
C VAL A 55 1.03 9.85 -3.28
N PRO A 56 1.52 10.72 -4.18
CA PRO A 56 1.20 10.62 -5.61
C PRO A 56 1.51 9.23 -6.17
N VAL A 57 0.68 8.75 -7.10
CA VAL A 57 0.82 7.39 -7.65
C VAL A 57 2.21 7.14 -8.23
N ASP A 58 2.77 8.09 -8.98
CA ASP A 58 4.11 7.98 -9.56
C ASP A 58 5.21 7.84 -8.51
N ASP A 59 5.10 8.60 -7.41
CA ASP A 59 6.02 8.51 -6.29
C ASP A 59 5.89 7.18 -5.55
N ALA A 60 4.66 6.70 -5.38
CA ALA A 60 4.39 5.41 -4.75
C ALA A 60 5.05 4.26 -5.52
N VAL A 61 4.89 4.23 -6.85
CA VAL A 61 5.51 3.23 -7.73
C VAL A 61 7.03 3.29 -7.63
N ARG A 62 7.61 4.49 -7.69
CA ARG A 62 9.06 4.69 -7.59
C ARG A 62 9.60 4.14 -6.26
N ARG A 63 8.99 4.49 -5.13
CA ARG A 63 9.41 4.03 -3.80
C ARG A 63 9.36 2.50 -3.67
N ILE A 64 8.31 1.86 -4.17
CA ILE A 64 8.18 0.39 -4.13
C ILE A 64 9.29 -0.26 -4.96
N LEU A 65 9.58 0.27 -6.16
CA LEU A 65 10.65 -0.25 -7.01
C LEU A 65 12.03 -0.09 -6.36
N GLU A 66 12.30 1.07 -5.76
CA GLU A 66 13.53 1.35 -5.03
C GLU A 66 13.72 0.38 -3.86
N ALA A 67 12.68 0.18 -3.03
CA ALA A 67 12.74 -0.73 -1.89
C ALA A 67 12.97 -2.20 -2.30
N VAL A 68 12.33 -2.63 -3.39
CA VAL A 68 12.53 -3.98 -3.94
C VAL A 68 13.94 -4.16 -4.51
N ALA A 69 14.48 -3.12 -5.16
CA ALA A 69 15.83 -3.14 -5.72
C ALA A 69 16.91 -3.16 -4.62
N SER A 70 16.74 -2.37 -3.56
CA SER A 70 17.68 -2.28 -2.44
C SER A 70 17.59 -3.47 -1.47
N ARG A 71 16.51 -4.25 -1.53
CA ARG A 71 16.17 -5.32 -0.56
C ARG A 71 16.11 -4.81 0.88
N GLU A 72 15.77 -3.55 1.06
CA GLU A 72 15.59 -2.95 2.37
C GLU A 72 14.39 -3.57 3.09
N GLN A 73 14.55 -3.85 4.39
CA GLN A 73 13.44 -4.29 5.22
C GLN A 73 12.64 -3.07 5.66
N VAL A 74 11.38 -3.05 5.24
CA VAL A 74 10.32 -2.09 5.60
C VAL A 74 9.30 -2.69 6.55
#